data_AF-A0A699WLY3-F1
#
_entry.id   AF-A0A699WLY3-F1
#
_cell.length_a   1.000
_cell.length_b   1.000
_cell.length_c   1.000
_cell.angle_alpha   90.00
_cell.angle_beta   90.00
_cell.angle_gamma   90.00
#
_symmetry.space_group_name_H-M   'P 1'
#
loop_
_entity.id
_entity.type
_entity.pdbx_description
1 polymer ?
#
loop_
_entity_poly.entity_id
_entity_poly.type
_entity_poly.pdbx_seq_one_letter_code
_entity_poly.pdbx_strand_id
1 'polypeptide(L)'
;LVSSDFQPRTTFGAGVRYVTRSGFFSTVSYNFSYGYSWKTKITNEQEFKPIDVAYNTFSSTPAFDSILATRQFLRNSFQNQFILGSSYRYTYNQQVLEQRRQQIFFQGIVEVSGNVANALSGLTAGQ
;
A
#
# COMPACT_ATOMS: atom_id res chain seq x y z
N LEU A 1 -24.24 26.55 9.23
CA LEU A 1 -23.27 26.45 8.13
C LEU A 1 -22.50 25.15 8.29
N VAL A 2 -22.91 24.10 7.59
CA VAL A 2 -22.20 22.82 7.59
C VAL A 2 -20.92 23.06 6.78
N SER A 3 -19.80 23.29 7.46
CA SER A 3 -18.55 23.67 6.80
C SER A 3 -18.09 22.55 5.84
N SER A 4 -17.90 22.93 4.58
CA SER A 4 -17.45 22.07 3.48
C SER A 4 -16.02 21.54 3.65
N ASP A 5 -15.27 22.06 4.63
CA ASP A 5 -13.83 21.79 4.82
C ASP A 5 -13.53 20.39 5.39
N PHE A 6 -14.53 19.68 5.91
CA PHE A 6 -14.37 18.37 6.58
C PHE A 6 -14.99 17.21 5.80
N GLN A 7 -15.04 17.31 4.46
CA GLN A 7 -15.64 16.26 3.65
C GLN A 7 -14.72 15.04 3.54
N PRO A 8 -15.25 13.82 3.76
CA PRO A 8 -14.52 12.60 3.52
C PRO A 8 -14.20 12.47 2.02
N ARG A 9 -12.98 12.05 1.72
CA ARG A 9 -12.49 11.81 0.37
C ARG A 9 -12.17 10.34 0.20
N THR A 10 -12.83 9.74 -0.77
CA THR A 10 -12.51 8.39 -1.23
C THR A 10 -11.49 8.48 -2.37
N THR A 11 -10.48 7.62 -2.32
CA THR A 11 -9.45 7.51 -3.36
C THR A 11 -9.40 6.08 -3.86
N PHE A 12 -9.53 5.94 -5.18
CA PHE A 12 -9.33 4.69 -5.89
C PHE A 12 -8.11 4.85 -6.80
N GLY A 13 -7.23 3.86 -6.78
CA GLY A 13 -6.04 3.84 -7.61
C GLY A 13 -5.85 2.45 -8.20
N ALA A 14 -5.61 2.40 -9.50
CA ALA A 14 -5.19 1.18 -10.18
C ALA A 14 -4.06 1.54 -11.14
N GLY A 15 -3.08 0.67 -11.27
CA GLY A 15 -1.92 0.91 -12.12
C GLY A 15 -1.26 -0.38 -12.57
N VAL A 16 -0.60 -0.30 -13.72
CA VAL A 16 0.22 -1.37 -14.26
C VAL A 16 1.55 -0.75 -14.65
N ARG A 17 2.64 -1.39 -14.23
CA ARG A 17 4.01 -0.99 -14.57
C ARG A 17 4.69 -2.18 -15.23
N TYR A 18 5.19 -1.96 -16.44
CA TYR A 18 5.98 -2.95 -17.16
C TYR A 18 7.43 -2.49 -17.22
N VAL A 19 8.35 -3.36 -16.83
CA VAL A 19 9.80 -3.12 -16.91
C VAL A 19 10.40 -4.27 -17.67
N THR A 20 11.12 -3.97 -18.75
CA THR A 20 11.87 -4.98 -19.50
C THR A 20 13.35 -4.66 -19.49
N ARG A 21 14.17 -5.69 -19.31
CA ARG A 21 15.62 -5.61 -19.42
C ARG A 21 16.05 -6.54 -20.54
N SER A 22 16.40 -5.93 -21.68
CA SER A 22 16.78 -6.64 -22.90
C SER A 22 17.87 -7.69 -22.62
N GLY A 23 17.61 -8.93 -23.01
CA GLY A 23 18.52 -10.07 -22.85
C GLY A 23 18.47 -10.79 -21.50
N PHE A 24 17.65 -10.34 -20.54
CA PHE A 24 17.61 -10.94 -19.20
C PHE A 24 16.18 -11.31 -18.77
N PHE A 25 15.35 -10.30 -18.46
CA PHE A 25 14.03 -10.53 -17.86
C PHE A 25 13.05 -9.38 -18.10
N SER A 26 11.77 -9.68 -17.90
CA SER A 26 10.69 -8.71 -17.84
C SER A 26 9.91 -8.86 -16.53
N THR A 27 9.39 -7.75 -16.02
CA THR A 27 8.57 -7.69 -14.81
C THR A 27 7.33 -6.87 -15.09
N VAL A 28 6.17 -7.39 -14.68
CA VAL A 28 4.91 -6.65 -14.71
C VAL A 28 4.44 -6.50 -13.27
N SER A 29 4.20 -5.27 -12.84
CA SER A 29 3.66 -4.93 -11.52
C SER A 29 2.25 -4.38 -11.69
N TYR A 30 1.29 -5.00 -11.03
CA TYR A 30 -0.08 -4.53 -10.92
C TYR A 30 -0.27 -3.94 -9.53
N ASN A 31 -0.85 -2.74 -9.44
CA ASN A 31 -1.19 -2.10 -8.18
C ASN A 31 -2.67 -1.74 -8.16
N PHE A 32 -3.33 -2.03 -7.05
CA PHE A 32 -4.70 -1.63 -6.78
C PHE A 32 -4.80 -1.13 -5.34
N SER A 33 -5.33 0.07 -5.15
CA SER A 33 -5.44 0.70 -3.86
C SER A 33 -6.82 1.30 -3.69
N TYR A 34 -7.39 1.10 -2.51
CA TYR A 34 -8.63 1.71 -2.08
C TYR A 34 -8.45 2.38 -0.73
N GLY A 35 -8.80 3.66 -0.65
CA GLY A 35 -8.62 4.45 0.55
C GLY A 35 -9.72 5.46 0.80
N TYR A 36 -9.85 5.83 2.06
CA TYR A 36 -10.71 6.88 2.55
C TYR A 36 -9.89 7.80 3.44
N SER A 37 -10.07 9.10 3.31
CA SER A 37 -9.46 10.09 4.18
C SER A 37 -10.51 11.07 4.65
N TRP A 38 -10.48 11.45 5.92
CA TRP A 38 -11.39 12.44 6.46
C TRP A 38 -10.73 13.23 7.59
N LYS A 39 -11.22 14.44 7.78
CA LYS A 39 -10.78 15.32 8.85
C LYS A 39 -11.91 15.48 9.84
N THR A 40 -11.70 15.06 11.09
CA THR A 40 -12.70 15.28 12.16
C THR A 40 -12.63 16.72 12.66
N LYS A 41 -11.43 17.30 12.65
CA LYS A 41 -11.14 18.71 13.00
C LYS A 41 -10.00 19.19 12.12
N ILE A 42 -9.77 20.50 12.05
CA ILE A 42 -8.63 21.05 11.29
C ILE A 42 -7.28 20.52 11.76
N THR A 43 -7.22 20.07 13.02
CA THR A 43 -6.04 19.47 13.65
C THR A 43 -6.01 17.95 13.59
N ASN A 44 -7.09 17.27 13.18
CA ASN A 44 -7.24 15.82 13.25
C ASN A 44 -7.59 15.25 11.88
N GLU A 45 -6.66 14.50 11.30
CA GLU A 45 -6.81 13.85 10.01
C GLU A 45 -6.62 12.34 10.15
N GLN A 46 -7.49 11.59 9.47
CA GLN A 46 -7.47 10.13 9.46
C GLN A 46 -7.45 9.66 8.01
N GLU A 47 -6.61 8.67 7.73
CA GLU A 47 -6.60 7.95 6.47
C GLU A 47 -6.70 6.45 6.75
N PHE A 48 -7.64 5.81 6.08
CA PHE A 48 -7.85 4.37 6.13
C PHE A 48 -7.76 3.79 4.74
N LYS A 49 -6.81 2.89 4.53
CA LYS A 49 -6.65 2.10 3.30
C LYS A 49 -6.98 0.65 3.62
N PRO A 50 -8.25 0.23 3.48
CA PRO A 50 -8.63 -1.15 3.74
C PRO A 50 -7.98 -2.13 2.77
N ILE A 51 -7.76 -1.73 1.52
CA ILE A 51 -7.21 -2.60 0.47
C ILE A 51 -6.07 -1.88 -0.21
N ASP A 52 -4.87 -2.44 -0.09
CA ASP A 52 -3.71 -2.07 -0.87
C ASP A 52 -3.06 -3.36 -1.39
N VAL A 53 -3.17 -3.58 -2.70
CA VAL A 53 -2.76 -4.82 -3.37
C VAL A 53 -1.68 -4.48 -4.37
N ALA A 54 -0.54 -5.16 -4.24
CA ALA A 54 0.50 -5.16 -5.25
C ALA A 54 0.80 -6.59 -5.68
N TYR A 55 0.77 -6.84 -6.99
CA TYR A 55 1.13 -8.11 -7.59
C TYR A 55 2.27 -7.92 -8.59
N ASN A 56 3.44 -8.44 -8.25
CA ASN A 56 4.63 -8.40 -9.10
C ASN A 56 4.82 -9.78 -9.73
N THR A 57 4.73 -9.84 -11.06
CA THR A 57 5.05 -11.04 -11.83
C THR A 57 6.37 -10.87 -12.57
N PHE A 58 7.15 -11.95 -12.59
CA PHE A 58 8.44 -12.03 -13.24
C PHE A 58 8.38 -13.02 -14.41
N SER A 59 8.95 -12.63 -15.54
CA SER A 59 9.11 -13.49 -16.71
C SER A 59 10.56 -13.49 -17.14
N SER A 60 11.19 -14.67 -17.14
CA SER A 60 12.56 -14.88 -17.62
C SER A 60 12.61 -15.21 -19.11
N THR A 61 13.79 -15.07 -19.68
CA THR A 61 14.13 -15.62 -21.00
C THR A 61 14.86 -16.98 -20.83
N PRO A 62 14.78 -17.89 -21.81
CA PRO A 62 15.44 -19.20 -21.72
C PRO A 62 16.96 -19.11 -21.47
N ALA A 63 17.61 -18.06 -22.00
CA ALA A 63 19.02 -17.78 -21.75
C ALA A 63 19.28 -17.44 -20.26
N PHE A 64 18.36 -16.73 -19.61
CA PHE A 64 18.46 -16.34 -18.20
C PHE A 64 18.12 -17.50 -17.24
N ASP A 65 17.26 -18.43 -17.65
CA ASP A 65 16.93 -19.63 -16.87
C ASP A 65 18.15 -20.53 -16.62
N SER A 66 19.05 -20.63 -17.60
CA SER A 66 20.31 -21.37 -17.46
C SER A 66 21.26 -20.75 -16.41
N ILE A 67 21.25 -19.42 -16.29
CA ILE A 67 22.03 -18.66 -15.30
C ILE A 67 21.40 -18.81 -13.90
N LEU A 68 20.06 -18.77 -13.82
CA LEU A 68 19.29 -18.98 -12.59
C LEU A 68 19.47 -20.40 -12.02
N ALA A 69 19.53 -21.42 -12.89
CA ALA A 69 19.78 -22.81 -12.49
C ALA A 69 21.18 -23.00 -11.88
N THR A 70 22.16 -22.22 -12.34
CA THR A 70 23.55 -22.29 -11.86
C THR A 70 23.75 -21.51 -10.55
N ARG A 71 22.89 -20.53 -10.24
CA ARG A 71 23.02 -19.63 -9.07
C ARG A 71 21.72 -19.52 -8.29
N GLN A 72 21.50 -20.47 -7.39
CA GLN A 72 20.31 -20.56 -6.52
C GLN A 72 19.99 -19.26 -5.75
N PHE A 73 21.00 -18.45 -5.38
CA PHE A 73 20.79 -17.19 -4.66
C PHE A 73 19.95 -16.18 -5.47
N LEU A 74 20.11 -16.14 -6.79
CA LEU A 74 19.39 -15.21 -7.64
C LEU A 74 17.90 -15.55 -7.69
N ARG A 75 17.56 -16.84 -7.55
CA ARG A 75 16.19 -17.35 -7.67
C ARG A 75 15.22 -16.72 -6.67
N ASN A 76 15.68 -16.44 -5.45
CA ASN A 76 14.87 -15.81 -4.41
C ASN A 76 14.55 -14.32 -4.72
N SER A 77 15.36 -13.68 -5.56
CA SER A 77 15.12 -12.29 -5.99
C SER A 77 14.18 -12.19 -7.19
N PHE A 78 13.93 -13.30 -7.89
CA PHE A 78 13.12 -13.36 -9.12
C PHE A 78 11.91 -14.28 -8.93
N GLN A 79 11.09 -13.96 -7.94
CA GLN A 79 9.87 -14.68 -7.61
C GLN A 79 8.65 -13.76 -7.71
N ASN A 80 7.51 -14.36 -8.04
CA ASN A 80 6.24 -13.64 -8.06
C ASN A 80 5.86 -13.28 -6.62
N GLN A 81 5.46 -12.03 -6.40
CA GLN A 81 5.13 -11.51 -5.08
C GLN A 81 3.72 -10.94 -5.10
N PHE A 82 2.87 -11.48 -4.24
CA PHE A 82 1.56 -10.91 -3.94
C PHE A 82 1.61 -10.27 -2.55
N ILE A 83 1.35 -8.98 -2.49
CA ILE A 83 1.35 -8.20 -1.26
C ILE A 83 -0.06 -7.64 -1.11
N LEU A 84 -0.79 -8.17 -0.14
CA LEU A 84 -2.01 -7.53 0.35
C LEU A 84 -1.68 -6.82 1.66
N GLY A 85 -2.02 -5.55 1.70
CA GLY A 85 -1.89 -4.69 2.85
C GLY A 85 -3.17 -3.94 3.17
N SER A 86 -3.28 -3.56 4.43
CA SER A 86 -4.23 -2.58 4.93
C SER A 86 -3.48 -1.62 5.84
N SER A 87 -3.81 -0.35 5.81
CA SER A 87 -3.18 0.64 6.68
C SER A 87 -4.19 1.62 7.25
N TYR A 88 -3.89 2.09 8.46
CA TYR A 88 -4.60 3.18 9.11
C TYR A 88 -3.58 4.19 9.61
N ARG A 89 -3.78 5.46 9.24
CA ARG A 89 -2.93 6.58 9.62
C ARG A 89 -3.77 7.61 10.34
N TYR A 90 -3.32 8.01 11.51
CA TYR A 90 -3.88 9.09 12.28
C TYR A 90 -2.84 10.21 12.42
N THR A 91 -3.22 11.42 12.03
CA THR A 91 -2.37 12.61 12.10
C THR A 91 -3.04 13.66 12.97
N TYR A 92 -2.34 14.07 14.01
CA TYR A 92 -2.70 15.18 14.88
C TYR A 92 -1.71 16.33 14.68
N ASN A 93 -2.17 17.41 14.07
CA ASN A 93 -1.34 18.55 13.74
C ASN A 93 -1.91 19.84 14.34
N GLN A 94 -1.28 20.36 15.39
CA GLN A 94 -1.64 21.65 15.99
C GLN A 94 -0.98 22.85 15.30
N GLN A 95 -0.01 22.65 14.40
CA GLN A 95 0.70 23.73 13.70
C GLN A 95 -0.20 24.50 12.74
N VAL A 96 -1.35 23.93 12.36
CA VAL A 96 -2.38 24.59 11.54
C VAL A 96 -3.08 25.74 12.29
N LEU A 97 -2.87 25.86 13.61
CA LEU A 97 -3.40 26.96 14.42
C LEU A 97 -2.31 28.02 14.63
N GLU A 98 -2.44 29.17 13.96
CA GLU A 98 -1.46 30.27 13.97
C GLU A 98 -1.29 30.95 15.35
N GLN A 99 -2.26 30.78 16.27
CA GLN A 99 -2.30 31.51 17.55
C GLN A 99 -1.74 30.75 18.77
N ARG A 100 -1.12 29.58 18.59
CA ARG A 100 -0.60 28.77 19.72
C ARG A 100 0.92 28.84 19.84
N ARG A 101 1.39 29.26 21.03
CA ARG A 101 2.84 29.37 21.38
C ARG A 101 3.55 28.02 21.50
N GLN A 102 2.79 26.94 21.75
CA GLN A 102 3.28 25.56 21.76
C GLN A 102 2.42 24.74 20.80
N GLN A 103 3.06 24.12 19.81
CA GLN A 103 2.41 23.32 18.77
C GLN A 103 2.94 21.89 18.84
N ILE A 104 2.04 20.93 18.93
CA ILE A 104 2.35 19.50 18.97
C ILE A 104 1.95 18.88 17.62
N PHE A 105 2.88 18.10 17.05
CA PHE A 105 2.63 17.24 15.90
C PHE A 105 2.79 15.78 16.32
N PHE A 106 1.81 14.96 15.97
CA PHE A 106 1.84 13.53 16.19
C PHE A 106 1.30 12.81 14.95
N GLN A 107 1.97 11.73 14.56
CA GLN A 107 1.53 10.86 13.50
C GLN A 107 1.72 9.41 13.92
N GLY A 108 0.64 8.64 13.89
CA GLY A 108 0.64 7.20 14.11
C GLY A 108 0.21 6.49 12.83
N ILE A 109 0.93 5.42 12.47
CA ILE A 109 0.60 4.57 11.34
C ILE A 109 0.59 3.13 11.83
N VAL A 110 -0.47 2.40 11.51
CA VAL A 110 -0.59 0.97 11.72
C VAL A 110 -0.77 0.33 10.35
N GLU A 111 0.12 -0.59 10.01
CA GLU A 111 0.10 -1.32 8.75
C GLU A 111 0.02 -2.81 9.06
N VAL A 112 -0.83 -3.51 8.30
CA VAL A 112 -0.97 -4.96 8.38
C VAL A 112 -0.84 -5.51 6.97
N SER A 113 0.11 -6.41 6.75
CA SER A 113 0.34 -7.06 5.45
C SER A 113 0.41 -8.58 5.59
N GLY A 114 0.06 -9.30 4.53
CA GLY A 114 0.12 -10.77 4.44
C GLY A 114 -0.93 -11.54 5.25
N ASN A 115 -1.31 -11.08 6.45
CA ASN A 115 -2.25 -11.76 7.35
C ASN A 115 -3.70 -11.26 7.25
N VAL A 116 -3.95 -10.12 6.61
CA VAL A 116 -5.31 -9.56 6.52
C VAL A 116 -6.22 -10.44 5.65
N ALA A 117 -5.71 -11.05 4.58
CA ALA A 117 -6.48 -12.03 3.79
C ALA A 117 -6.91 -13.25 4.64
N ASN A 118 -6.01 -13.77 5.48
CA ASN A 118 -6.31 -14.90 6.36
C ASN A 118 -7.26 -14.51 7.50
N ALA A 119 -7.11 -13.31 8.07
CA ALA A 119 -8.01 -12.82 9.12
C ALA A 119 -9.41 -12.48 8.60
N LEU A 120 -9.52 -11.81 7.44
CA LEU A 120 -10.81 -11.53 6.79
C LEU A 120 -11.49 -12.82 6.32
N SER A 121 -10.75 -13.75 5.69
CA SER A 121 -11.33 -15.04 5.30
C SER A 121 -11.76 -15.87 6.51
N GLY A 122 -11.00 -15.86 7.61
CA GLY A 122 -11.41 -16.51 8.86
C GLY A 122 -12.66 -15.89 9.51
N LEU A 123 -12.87 -14.57 9.37
CA LEU A 123 -14.08 -13.89 9.84
C LEU A 123 -15.29 -14.16 8.95
N THR A 124 -15.09 -14.32 7.63
CA THR A 124 -16.19 -14.60 6.68
C THR A 124 -16.51 -16.09 6.53
N ALA A 125 -15.55 -16.98 6.78
CA ALA A 125 -15.71 -18.44 6.69
C ALA A 125 -16.13 -19.09 8.03
N GLY A 126 -16.36 -18.29 9.06
CA GLY A 126 -16.86 -18.73 10.37
C GLY A 126 -18.39 -18.80 10.49
N GLN A 127 -19.13 -18.90 9.37
CA GLN A 127 -20.57 -19.18 9.33
C GLN A 127 -20.86 -20.45 8.54
#